data_AF-A0A850GAL6-F1
#
_entry.id   AF-A0A850GAL6-F1
#
_cell.length_a   1.000
_cell.length_b   1.000
_cell.length_c   1.000
_cell.angle_alpha   90.00
_cell.angle_beta   90.00
_cell.angle_gamma   90.00
#
_symmetry.space_group_name_H-M   'P 1'
#
loop_
_entity.id
_entity.type
_entity.pdbx_description
1 polymer ?
#
loop_
_entity_poly.entity_id
_entity_poly.type
_entity_poly.pdbx_seq_one_letter_code
_entity_poly.pdbx_strand_id
1 'polypeptide(L)'
;MSQRPQLRPIYRLLARVQRRERLAEALALIVRVALPAGLLLAAVAVISARALMTPMAWAWAASAPIPVVLAWAIFRPRSLRATARRVDGHYRLHDRLGNAIEFAEDEAAIPNEDPRTREIAELAIADGARAVDGLTAKPVIRLALPKPRVLDGLSLSLLLAALLLPQREPERLDHRILAQDSLPELETEGPRKGVDMTEAQANIKVLQGLEDSKEEAVARIAGEMLGVLEDLEKGEIDQATALERLDRLEQELAAAETDMEEQLEEDPWMLAEGMRELAEDLREHEIMDEVAEALAKSDAEEVEEELQKLMDKAEAEGGDLKKQLDDALAEMERSLARSAKENTGTEKAMEQAEREMKRQEKNPAEDPEEQEREMQRKKERLEELRRQHEREQKAREKLDQLQQLSRQSKGSSQSSGAKQKRQDAGKQLSKGASDATKKARQMKQLTEVRDSLDQAKQFVRRANQDSESKNRRKQQQQRFSKAAKGKKGKDGKPATMLVEGEVGDNPDGMMMGEGQEGQGEGEGDGQGEGQSQAMGQQPGAGVGPGIGEGSVEALGDPERTDVDVNNERVDAQQGKGQTRAEVIETASQEGFATESYKKVYRDYKSFAQSAMDSDELPEGQRTRVKRYFRMVQPQD
;
A
#
# COMPACT_ATOMS: atom_id res chain seq x y z
N MET A 1 15.98 29.03 -40.53
CA MET A 1 15.50 30.28 -41.16
C MET A 1 15.44 30.02 -42.65
N SER A 2 14.26 30.11 -43.28
CA SER A 2 14.06 29.75 -44.70
C SER A 2 14.99 30.53 -45.64
N GLN A 3 15.49 29.85 -46.67
CA GLN A 3 16.44 30.37 -47.65
C GLN A 3 15.82 31.42 -48.59
N ARG A 4 14.50 31.62 -48.57
CA ARG A 4 13.77 32.50 -49.50
C ARG A 4 13.28 33.80 -48.82
N PRO A 5 13.70 34.99 -49.28
CA PRO A 5 13.37 36.27 -48.63
C PRO A 5 11.89 36.64 -48.70
N GLN A 6 11.14 36.10 -49.68
CA GLN A 6 9.72 36.38 -49.93
C GLN A 6 8.79 35.81 -48.84
N LEU A 7 9.24 34.81 -48.07
CA LEU A 7 8.45 34.19 -47.00
C LEU A 7 8.64 34.83 -45.62
N ARG A 8 9.58 35.77 -45.50
CA ARG A 8 9.81 36.55 -44.27
C ARG A 8 8.53 37.16 -43.67
N PRO A 9 7.61 37.78 -44.44
CA PRO A 9 6.35 38.29 -43.88
C PRO A 9 5.48 37.16 -43.29
N ILE A 10 5.39 36.00 -43.96
CA ILE A 10 4.64 34.84 -43.49
C ILE A 10 5.19 34.33 -42.15
N TYR A 11 6.50 34.07 -42.08
CA TYR A 11 7.14 33.62 -40.85
C TYR A 11 7.02 34.63 -39.70
N ARG A 12 7.05 35.94 -40.00
CA ARG A 12 6.85 37.00 -38.98
C ARG A 12 5.41 36.99 -38.45
N LEU A 13 4.41 36.83 -39.30
CA LEU A 13 3.02 36.74 -38.88
C LEU A 13 2.81 35.49 -38.01
N LEU A 14 3.25 34.33 -38.49
CA LEU A 14 3.11 33.06 -37.77
C LEU A 14 3.87 33.04 -36.45
N ALA A 15 5.08 33.60 -36.39
CA ALA A 15 5.82 33.73 -35.14
C ALA A 15 5.08 34.61 -34.12
N ARG A 16 4.41 35.69 -34.55
CA ARG A 16 3.57 36.50 -33.66
C ARG A 16 2.33 35.73 -33.18
N VAL A 17 1.69 34.96 -34.06
CA VAL A 17 0.54 34.11 -33.69
C VAL A 17 0.98 33.04 -32.68
N GLN A 18 2.10 32.35 -32.93
CA GLN A 18 2.66 31.35 -32.02
C GLN A 18 3.02 31.93 -30.65
N ARG A 19 3.64 33.11 -30.58
CA ARG A 19 3.93 33.78 -29.31
C ARG A 19 2.64 34.06 -28.53
N ARG A 20 1.59 34.51 -29.21
CA ARG A 20 0.28 34.77 -28.57
C ARG A 20 -0.40 33.49 -28.14
N GLU A 21 -0.25 32.41 -28.90
CA GLU A 21 -0.74 31.09 -28.51
C GLU A 21 -0.07 30.58 -27.25
N ARG A 22 1.26 30.67 -27.18
CA ARG A 22 2.04 30.29 -25.99
C ARG A 22 1.62 31.12 -24.78
N LEU A 23 1.40 32.42 -24.95
CA LEU A 23 0.89 33.27 -23.87
C LEU A 23 -0.53 32.88 -23.44
N ALA A 24 -1.43 32.55 -24.37
CA ALA A 24 -2.78 32.11 -24.04
C ALA A 24 -2.80 30.79 -23.27
N GLU A 25 -2.01 29.81 -23.73
CA GLU A 25 -1.88 28.49 -23.09
C GLU A 25 -1.18 28.60 -21.73
N ALA A 26 -0.11 29.39 -21.62
CA ALA A 26 0.57 29.64 -20.37
C ALA A 26 -0.37 30.27 -19.33
N LEU A 27 -1.14 31.29 -19.72
CA LEU A 27 -2.15 31.90 -18.83
C LEU A 27 -3.21 30.88 -18.40
N ALA A 28 -3.69 30.05 -19.33
CA ALA A 28 -4.68 29.03 -19.00
C ALA A 28 -4.14 27.99 -18.02
N LEU A 29 -2.90 27.52 -18.21
CA LEU A 29 -2.26 26.53 -17.34
C LEU A 29 -1.81 27.12 -16.00
N ILE A 30 -1.37 28.37 -15.97
CA ILE A 30 -1.07 29.06 -14.71
C ILE A 30 -2.33 29.08 -13.84
N VAL A 31 -3.46 29.51 -14.41
CA VAL A 31 -4.70 29.60 -13.63
C VAL A 31 -5.25 28.22 -13.27
N ARG A 32 -5.22 27.25 -14.19
CA ARG A 32 -5.84 25.93 -13.97
C ARG A 32 -4.99 24.93 -13.18
N VAL A 33 -3.67 25.11 -13.16
CA VAL A 33 -2.73 24.11 -12.63
C VAL A 33 -1.76 24.76 -11.65
N ALA A 34 -1.03 25.80 -12.07
CA ALA A 34 0.03 26.35 -11.23
C ALA A 34 -0.50 27.02 -9.95
N LEU A 35 -1.60 27.79 -10.05
CA LEU A 35 -2.23 28.45 -8.90
C LEU A 35 -2.77 27.47 -7.85
N PRO A 36 -3.65 26.50 -8.19
CA PRO A 36 -4.15 25.57 -7.18
C PRO A 36 -3.04 24.70 -6.59
N ALA A 37 -2.07 24.24 -7.40
CA ALA A 37 -0.92 23.50 -6.91
C ALA A 37 -0.05 24.34 -5.96
N GLY A 38 0.22 25.60 -6.31
CA GLY A 38 0.95 26.53 -5.45
C GLY A 38 0.25 26.81 -4.13
N LEU A 39 -1.08 27.00 -4.15
CA LEU A 39 -1.88 27.19 -2.93
C LEU A 39 -1.85 25.96 -2.02
N LEU A 40 -1.91 24.75 -2.58
CA LEU A 40 -1.77 23.52 -1.80
C LEU A 40 -0.38 23.37 -1.18
N LEU A 41 0.69 23.63 -1.95
CA LEU A 41 2.06 23.60 -1.45
C LEU A 41 2.27 24.65 -0.34
N ALA A 42 1.70 25.84 -0.48
CA ALA A 42 1.72 26.87 0.55
C ALA A 42 0.99 26.41 1.81
N ALA A 43 -0.19 25.76 1.67
CA ALA A 43 -0.93 25.24 2.81
C ALA A 43 -0.13 24.18 3.57
N VAL A 44 0.49 23.24 2.84
CA VAL A 44 1.36 22.22 3.44
C VAL A 44 2.56 22.85 4.15
N ALA A 45 3.24 23.82 3.54
CA ALA A 45 4.36 24.52 4.16
C ALA A 45 3.96 25.29 5.43
N VAL A 46 2.78 25.90 5.46
CA VAL A 46 2.26 26.57 6.66
C VAL A 46 1.92 25.56 7.74
N ILE A 47 1.28 24.43 7.40
CA ILE A 47 0.98 23.35 8.35
C ILE A 47 2.28 22.78 8.90
N SER A 48 3.28 22.49 8.06
CA SER A 48 4.56 21.94 8.51
C SER A 48 5.35 22.94 9.36
N ALA A 49 5.33 24.23 9.03
CA ALA A 49 6.00 25.25 9.83
C ALA A 49 5.36 25.36 11.22
N ARG A 50 4.03 25.24 11.30
CA ARG A 50 3.29 25.37 12.57
C ARG A 50 3.27 24.09 13.40
N ALA A 51 3.21 22.91 12.78
CA ALA A 51 3.14 21.62 13.46
C ALA A 51 4.52 21.01 13.74
N LEU A 52 5.45 21.11 12.79
CA LEU A 52 6.73 20.41 12.78
C LEU A 52 7.94 21.35 12.96
N MET A 53 7.71 22.65 13.22
CA MET A 53 8.76 23.68 13.37
C MET A 53 9.76 23.75 12.21
N THR A 54 9.30 23.42 10.99
CA THR A 54 10.12 23.55 9.78
C THR A 54 10.36 25.02 9.43
N PRO A 55 11.51 25.37 8.81
CA PRO A 55 11.80 26.74 8.40
C PRO A 55 10.75 27.28 7.44
N MET A 56 10.28 28.52 7.66
CA MET A 56 9.32 29.17 6.75
C MET A 56 9.86 29.35 5.32
N ALA A 57 11.17 29.16 5.10
CA ALA A 57 11.80 29.16 3.78
C ALA A 57 11.17 28.16 2.80
N TRP A 58 10.60 27.05 3.29
CA TRP A 58 9.90 26.08 2.44
C TRP A 58 8.64 26.66 1.77
N ALA A 59 8.07 27.75 2.29
CA ALA A 59 6.94 28.43 1.64
C ALA A 59 7.30 28.99 0.26
N TRP A 60 8.59 29.24 -0.03
CA TRP A 60 9.02 29.66 -1.38
C TRP A 60 8.81 28.57 -2.44
N ALA A 61 8.74 27.29 -2.05
CA ALA A 61 8.44 26.18 -2.96
C ALA A 61 7.04 26.29 -3.59
N ALA A 62 6.11 27.00 -2.94
CA ALA A 62 4.78 27.28 -3.50
C ALA A 62 4.81 28.10 -4.80
N SER A 63 5.91 28.81 -5.07
CA SER A 63 6.09 29.56 -6.32
C SER A 63 6.58 28.70 -7.49
N ALA A 64 7.13 27.51 -7.23
CA ALA A 64 7.77 26.64 -8.23
C ALA A 64 6.85 26.17 -9.38
N PRO A 65 5.55 25.93 -9.20
CA PRO A 65 4.68 25.53 -10.31
C PRO A 65 4.57 26.57 -11.44
N ILE A 66 4.74 27.86 -11.13
CA ILE A 66 4.63 28.97 -12.10
C ILE A 66 5.77 28.93 -13.14
N PRO A 67 7.07 28.95 -12.77
CA PRO A 67 8.16 28.87 -13.74
C PRO A 67 8.17 27.54 -14.49
N VAL A 68 7.74 26.42 -13.88
CA VAL A 68 7.62 25.12 -14.55
C VAL A 68 6.60 25.17 -15.70
N VAL A 69 5.40 25.70 -15.44
CA VAL A 69 4.36 25.85 -16.47
C VAL A 69 4.80 26.84 -17.57
N LEU A 70 5.47 27.94 -17.19
CA LEU A 70 6.02 28.89 -18.15
C LEU A 70 7.08 28.26 -19.05
N ALA A 71 8.02 27.51 -18.46
CA ALA A 71 9.05 26.79 -19.20
C ALA A 71 8.42 25.78 -20.16
N TRP A 72 7.46 24.98 -19.69
CA TRP A 72 6.75 24.01 -20.52
C TRP A 72 6.04 24.67 -21.71
N ALA A 73 5.32 25.78 -21.47
CA ALA A 73 4.63 26.52 -22.54
C ALA A 73 5.60 27.19 -23.53
N ILE A 74 6.81 27.57 -23.10
CA ILE A 74 7.83 28.19 -23.95
C ILE A 74 8.55 27.15 -24.81
N PHE A 75 8.91 25.99 -24.24
CA PHE A 75 9.76 24.99 -24.88
C PHE A 75 8.99 23.93 -25.69
N ARG A 76 7.67 23.81 -25.51
CA ARG A 76 6.86 22.86 -26.28
C ARG A 76 6.99 23.09 -27.79
N PRO A 77 7.44 22.10 -28.58
CA PRO A 77 7.56 22.24 -30.02
C PRO A 77 6.17 22.46 -30.65
N ARG A 78 6.10 23.37 -31.62
CA ARG A 78 4.86 23.76 -32.30
C ARG A 78 5.11 23.73 -33.81
N SER A 79 4.25 23.02 -34.54
CA SER A 79 4.36 22.97 -36.00
C SER A 79 3.92 24.29 -36.62
N LEU A 80 4.75 24.80 -37.54
CA LEU A 80 4.45 26.02 -38.30
C LEU A 80 3.21 25.82 -39.18
N ARG A 81 3.07 24.63 -39.78
CA ARG A 81 1.92 24.22 -40.60
C ARG A 81 0.59 24.28 -39.86
N ALA A 82 0.50 23.80 -38.62
CA ALA A 82 -0.74 23.89 -37.83
C ALA A 82 -1.11 25.33 -37.50
N THR A 83 -0.11 26.19 -37.29
CA THR A 83 -0.32 27.63 -37.08
C THR A 83 -0.86 28.29 -38.35
N ALA A 84 -0.29 27.94 -39.50
CA ALA A 84 -0.72 28.45 -40.82
C ALA A 84 -2.17 28.08 -41.13
N ARG A 85 -2.56 26.81 -40.97
CA ARG A 85 -3.95 26.35 -41.13
C ARG A 85 -4.94 27.10 -40.25
N ARG A 86 -4.55 27.43 -39.02
CA ARG A 86 -5.41 28.21 -38.11
C ARG A 86 -5.59 29.65 -38.56
N VAL A 87 -4.54 30.28 -39.08
CA VAL A 87 -4.61 31.62 -39.68
C VAL A 87 -5.46 31.58 -40.95
N ASP A 88 -5.26 30.57 -41.80
CA ASP A 88 -6.02 30.38 -43.02
C ASP A 88 -7.51 30.15 -42.74
N GLY A 89 -7.85 29.36 -41.73
CA GLY A 89 -9.24 29.15 -41.31
C GLY A 89 -9.89 30.41 -40.76
N HIS A 90 -9.18 31.19 -39.95
CA HIS A 90 -9.72 32.43 -39.37
C HIS A 90 -9.98 33.51 -40.43
N TYR A 91 -9.09 33.65 -41.42
CA TYR A 91 -9.21 34.65 -42.49
C TYR A 91 -9.83 34.10 -43.79
N ARG A 92 -10.26 32.83 -43.81
CA ARG A 92 -10.82 32.13 -44.97
C ARG A 92 -9.89 32.16 -46.20
N LEU A 93 -8.60 31.92 -45.98
CA LEU A 93 -7.58 31.93 -47.04
C LEU A 93 -7.44 30.59 -47.78
N HIS A 94 -8.30 29.60 -47.51
CA HIS A 94 -8.33 28.30 -48.21
C HIS A 94 -6.96 27.59 -48.32
N ASP A 95 -6.22 27.52 -47.21
CA ASP A 95 -4.90 26.85 -47.08
C ASP A 95 -3.75 27.47 -47.92
N ARG A 96 -3.90 28.73 -48.37
CA ARG A 96 -2.85 29.45 -49.12
C ARG A 96 -1.54 29.59 -48.34
N LEU A 97 -1.59 29.83 -47.01
CA LEU A 97 -0.38 29.94 -46.20
C LEU A 97 0.21 28.57 -45.86
N GLY A 98 -0.65 27.57 -45.64
CA GLY A 98 -0.23 26.18 -45.45
C GLY A 98 0.54 25.63 -46.65
N ASN A 99 -0.04 25.77 -47.85
CA ASN A 99 0.58 25.32 -49.11
C ASN A 99 1.90 26.05 -49.40
N ALA A 100 1.94 27.37 -49.19
CA ALA A 100 3.16 28.15 -49.41
C ALA A 100 4.33 27.74 -48.50
N ILE A 101 4.05 27.27 -47.28
CA ILE A 101 5.09 26.78 -46.35
C ILE A 101 5.50 25.36 -46.70
N GLU A 102 4.55 24.49 -47.04
CA GLU A 102 4.82 23.10 -47.43
C GLU A 102 5.73 23.03 -48.66
N PHE A 103 5.40 23.77 -49.73
CA PHE A 103 6.25 23.85 -50.93
C PHE A 103 7.60 24.53 -50.69
N ALA A 104 7.73 25.35 -49.63
CA ALA A 104 8.97 26.04 -49.31
C ALA A 104 9.88 25.29 -48.33
N GLU A 105 9.33 24.41 -47.49
CA GLU A 105 10.07 23.59 -46.54
C GLU A 105 10.47 22.24 -47.16
N ASP A 106 9.69 21.72 -48.11
CA ASP A 106 9.92 20.43 -48.76
C ASP A 106 10.28 20.59 -50.26
N GLU A 107 11.34 21.35 -50.53
CA GLU A 107 11.84 21.58 -51.90
C GLU A 107 12.31 20.28 -52.58
N ALA A 108 12.65 19.25 -51.79
CA ALA A 108 13.01 17.92 -52.26
C ALA A 108 11.80 17.07 -52.69
N ALA A 109 10.60 17.36 -52.17
CA ALA A 109 9.35 16.71 -52.59
C ALA A 109 8.81 17.25 -53.92
N ILE A 110 9.37 18.33 -54.46
CA ILE A 110 9.04 18.85 -55.79
C ILE A 110 9.87 18.07 -56.83
N PRO A 111 9.24 17.27 -57.72
CA PRO A 111 9.98 16.51 -58.73
C PRO A 111 10.79 17.43 -59.65
N ASN A 112 12.12 17.26 -59.68
CA ASN A 112 13.02 18.09 -60.49
C ASN A 112 12.82 17.93 -62.00
N GLU A 113 12.16 16.85 -62.43
CA GLU A 113 11.99 16.48 -63.84
C GLU A 113 10.76 17.13 -64.50
N ASP A 114 9.81 17.68 -63.73
CA ASP A 114 8.61 18.33 -64.27
C ASP A 114 8.63 19.85 -64.05
N PRO A 115 8.89 20.66 -65.10
CA PRO A 115 8.91 22.11 -64.99
C PRO A 115 7.53 22.71 -64.64
N ARG A 116 6.41 22.05 -65.00
CA ARG A 116 5.06 22.57 -64.71
C ARG A 116 4.73 22.51 -63.23
N THR A 117 5.04 21.39 -62.59
CA THR A 117 4.83 21.21 -61.14
C THR A 117 5.66 22.23 -60.33
N ARG A 118 6.88 22.53 -60.79
CA ARG A 118 7.73 23.57 -60.18
C ARG A 118 7.13 24.97 -60.32
N GLU A 119 6.63 25.32 -61.51
CA GLU A 119 5.97 26.61 -61.74
C GLU A 119 4.72 26.78 -60.86
N ILE A 120 3.92 25.73 -60.68
CA ILE A 120 2.74 25.75 -59.79
C ILE A 120 3.15 25.95 -58.33
N ALA A 121 4.21 25.26 -57.87
CA ALA A 121 4.73 25.43 -56.51
C ALA A 121 5.25 26.86 -56.27
N GLU A 122 5.98 27.44 -57.23
CA GLU A 122 6.44 28.84 -57.16
C GLU A 122 5.27 29.83 -57.16
N LEU A 123 4.23 29.58 -57.95
CA LEU A 123 3.00 30.39 -57.94
C LEU A 123 2.26 30.30 -56.60
N ALA A 124 2.19 29.11 -55.98
CA ALA A 124 1.58 28.94 -54.66
C ALA A 124 2.37 29.67 -53.56
N ILE A 125 3.71 29.63 -53.62
CA ILE A 125 4.59 30.39 -52.72
C ILE A 125 4.37 31.90 -52.89
N ALA A 126 4.30 32.38 -54.13
CA ALA A 126 4.07 33.80 -54.43
C ALA A 126 2.67 34.28 -54.03
N ASP A 127 1.63 33.45 -54.22
CA ASP A 127 0.26 33.76 -53.80
C ASP A 127 0.14 33.83 -52.28
N GLY A 128 0.72 32.86 -51.56
CA GLY A 128 0.78 32.88 -50.09
C GLY A 128 1.53 34.09 -49.55
N ALA A 129 2.62 34.52 -50.20
CA ALA A 129 3.38 35.71 -49.79
C ALA A 129 2.57 37.01 -49.94
N ARG A 130 1.73 37.12 -50.98
CA ARG A 130 0.83 38.27 -51.19
C ARG A 130 -0.35 38.25 -50.23
N ALA A 131 -0.88 37.07 -49.90
CA ALA A 131 -2.04 36.90 -49.03
C ALA A 131 -1.81 37.37 -47.58
N VAL A 132 -0.55 37.51 -47.15
CA VAL A 132 -0.20 37.96 -45.79
C VAL A 132 -0.38 39.47 -45.58
N ASP A 133 -0.47 40.27 -46.64
CA ASP A 133 -0.55 41.72 -46.48
C ASP A 133 -1.84 42.14 -45.78
N GLY A 134 -1.73 43.05 -44.80
CA GLY A 134 -2.84 43.48 -43.95
C GLY A 134 -3.34 42.49 -42.88
N LEU A 135 -2.82 41.25 -42.81
CA LEU A 135 -3.24 40.28 -41.79
C LEU A 135 -2.65 40.58 -40.40
N THR A 136 -3.44 40.38 -39.35
CA THR A 136 -3.01 40.60 -37.96
C THR A 136 -3.11 39.35 -37.08
N ALA A 137 -2.23 39.24 -36.09
CA ALA A 137 -2.20 38.10 -35.17
C ALA A 137 -3.21 38.19 -34.01
N LYS A 138 -3.80 39.38 -33.76
CA LYS A 138 -4.67 39.64 -32.61
C LYS A 138 -6.03 38.92 -32.63
N PRO A 139 -6.78 38.91 -33.75
CA PRO A 139 -8.12 38.31 -33.76
C PRO A 139 -8.08 36.78 -33.79
N VAL A 140 -6.98 36.19 -34.29
CA VAL A 140 -6.80 34.73 -34.42
C VAL A 140 -6.77 34.03 -33.06
N ILE A 141 -6.21 34.65 -32.02
CA ILE A 141 -6.11 34.08 -30.67
C ILE A 141 -6.55 35.12 -29.64
N ARG A 142 -7.71 34.87 -29.03
CA ARG A 142 -8.23 35.69 -27.94
C ARG A 142 -7.58 35.27 -26.62
N LEU A 143 -6.99 36.22 -25.92
CA LEU A 143 -6.50 36.01 -24.55
C LEU A 143 -7.72 36.12 -23.63
N ALA A 144 -8.24 34.97 -23.19
CA ALA A 144 -9.32 34.90 -22.22
C ALA A 144 -8.78 34.31 -20.91
N LEU A 145 -9.06 34.99 -19.80
CA LEU A 145 -8.82 34.44 -18.47
C LEU A 145 -9.87 33.34 -18.22
N PRO A 146 -9.46 32.10 -17.90
CA PRO A 146 -10.42 31.06 -17.55
C PRO A 146 -11.14 31.43 -16.24
N LYS A 147 -12.42 31.05 -16.14
CA LYS A 147 -13.19 31.24 -14.91
C LYS A 147 -12.62 30.36 -13.79
N PRO A 148 -12.61 30.84 -12.53
CA PRO A 148 -12.17 30.05 -11.39
C PRO A 148 -13.06 28.82 -11.20
N ARG A 149 -12.45 27.71 -10.77
CA ARG A 149 -13.10 26.43 -10.48
C ARG A 149 -13.31 26.26 -8.98
N VAL A 150 -14.17 25.30 -8.60
CA VAL A 150 -14.38 24.92 -7.19
C VAL A 150 -13.06 24.52 -6.52
N LEU A 151 -12.17 23.83 -7.23
CA LEU A 151 -10.84 23.44 -6.74
C LEU A 151 -9.98 24.65 -6.29
N ASP A 152 -10.09 25.78 -7.01
CA ASP A 152 -9.35 27.01 -6.66
C ASP A 152 -9.87 27.56 -5.32
N GLY A 153 -11.18 27.49 -5.09
CA GLY A 153 -11.80 27.83 -3.81
C GLY A 153 -11.42 26.89 -2.67
N LEU A 154 -11.34 25.58 -2.93
CA LEU A 154 -10.94 24.58 -1.94
C LEU A 154 -9.47 24.75 -1.51
N SER A 155 -8.56 24.94 -2.47
CA SER A 155 -7.13 25.15 -2.19
C SER A 155 -6.88 26.45 -1.41
N LEU A 156 -7.61 27.52 -1.74
CA LEU A 156 -7.58 28.76 -0.96
C LEU A 156 -8.13 28.58 0.45
N SER A 157 -9.25 27.86 0.61
CA SER A 157 -9.86 27.58 1.90
C SER A 157 -8.94 26.75 2.81
N LEU A 158 -8.22 25.77 2.23
CA LEU A 158 -7.24 24.96 2.95
C LEU A 158 -6.07 25.82 3.46
N LEU A 159 -5.55 26.73 2.63
CA LEU A 159 -4.50 27.67 3.05
C LEU A 159 -4.98 28.58 4.19
N LEU A 160 -6.22 29.08 4.11
CA LEU A 160 -6.81 29.90 5.17
C LEU A 160 -7.00 29.11 6.47
N ALA A 161 -7.44 27.85 6.39
CA ALA A 161 -7.54 26.96 7.54
C ALA A 161 -6.16 26.70 8.17
N ALA A 162 -5.13 26.48 7.35
CA ALA A 162 -3.75 26.32 7.81
C ALA A 162 -3.24 27.57 8.56
N LEU A 163 -3.64 28.76 8.11
CA LEU A 163 -3.31 30.04 8.77
C LEU A 163 -4.05 30.28 10.09
N LEU A 164 -5.05 29.47 10.45
CA LEU A 164 -5.75 29.53 11.74
C LEU A 164 -5.16 28.59 12.80
N LEU A 165 -4.25 27.68 12.42
CA LEU A 165 -3.59 26.77 13.37
C LEU A 165 -2.73 27.54 14.38
N PRO A 166 -2.78 27.27 15.69
CA PRO A 166 -1.96 27.97 16.68
C PRO A 166 -0.47 27.76 16.39
N GLN A 167 0.34 28.83 16.48
CA GLN A 167 1.78 28.74 16.34
C GLN A 167 2.38 28.15 17.63
N ARG A 168 3.13 27.06 17.49
CA ARG A 168 3.93 26.49 18.58
C ARG A 168 5.16 27.41 18.76
N GLU A 169 5.20 28.18 19.85
CA GLU A 169 6.35 29.05 20.12
C GLU A 169 7.60 28.19 20.39
N PRO A 170 8.76 28.48 19.75
CA PRO A 170 10.00 27.82 20.10
C PRO A 170 10.38 28.21 21.54
N GLU A 171 10.66 27.19 22.35
CA GLU A 171 11.16 27.36 23.71
C GLU A 171 12.49 28.13 23.63
N ARG A 172 12.46 29.43 23.91
CA ARG A 172 13.66 30.27 23.95
C ARG A 172 14.51 29.76 25.11
N LEU A 173 15.58 29.05 24.79
CA LEU A 173 16.65 28.75 25.73
C LEU A 173 17.25 30.09 26.19
N ASP A 174 16.93 30.50 27.42
CA ASP A 174 17.51 31.67 28.05
C ASP A 174 19.03 31.48 28.15
N HIS A 175 19.79 32.20 27.32
CA HIS A 175 21.26 32.13 27.25
C HIS A 175 21.96 32.63 28.53
N ARG A 176 21.20 32.97 29.59
CA ARG A 176 21.72 33.40 30.89
C ARG A 176 22.14 32.27 31.81
N ILE A 177 21.89 31.01 31.46
CA ILE A 177 22.22 29.86 32.33
C ILE A 177 23.64 29.31 32.07
N LEU A 178 24.33 29.72 31.00
CA LEU A 178 25.69 29.22 30.68
C LEU A 178 26.84 29.95 31.41
N ALA A 179 26.53 30.84 32.36
CA ALA A 179 27.55 31.54 33.13
C ALA A 179 27.12 31.65 34.60
N GLN A 180 27.01 30.51 35.29
CA GLN A 180 27.22 30.50 36.74
C GLN A 180 27.59 29.10 37.24
N ASP A 181 28.80 29.06 37.77
CA ASP A 181 29.44 28.13 38.70
C ASP A 181 28.62 26.94 39.24
N SER A 182 29.30 25.79 39.20
CA SER A 182 29.17 24.66 40.13
C SER A 182 27.73 24.28 40.46
N LEU A 183 27.14 23.42 39.64
CA LEU A 183 26.02 22.61 40.10
C LEU A 183 26.57 21.54 41.07
N PRO A 184 26.00 21.42 42.28
CA PRO A 184 26.13 20.20 43.05
C PRO A 184 25.45 19.08 42.26
N GLU A 185 26.07 17.92 42.32
CA GLU A 185 25.54 16.63 41.90
C GLU A 185 24.08 16.51 42.34
N LEU A 186 23.16 16.70 41.39
CA LEU A 186 21.76 16.43 41.60
C LEU A 186 21.59 14.92 41.42
N GLU A 187 21.81 14.20 42.52
CA GLU A 187 21.12 12.94 42.80
C GLU A 187 19.62 13.20 42.57
N THR A 188 19.13 12.83 41.40
CA THR A 188 17.71 12.55 41.23
C THR A 188 17.46 11.10 41.60
N GLU A 189 17.73 10.73 42.85
CA GLU A 189 17.09 9.57 43.48
C GLU A 189 15.67 9.97 43.93
N GLY A 190 14.80 10.22 42.96
CA GLY A 190 13.38 9.94 43.17
C GLY A 190 13.18 8.44 42.96
N PRO A 191 12.30 7.75 43.71
CA PRO A 191 12.01 6.34 43.44
C PRO A 191 11.59 6.22 41.98
N ARG A 192 12.39 5.51 41.18
CA ARG A 192 12.13 5.25 39.77
C ARG A 192 10.75 4.63 39.69
N LYS A 193 9.79 5.39 39.17
CA LYS A 193 8.42 4.92 39.09
C LYS A 193 8.35 3.95 37.92
N GLY A 194 8.13 2.68 38.24
CA GLY A 194 7.92 1.61 37.29
C GLY A 194 6.96 1.94 36.16
N VAL A 195 7.18 1.31 34.99
CA VAL A 195 6.28 1.41 33.84
C VAL A 195 5.12 0.43 34.02
N ASP A 196 3.90 0.86 33.69
CA ASP A 196 2.71 0.02 33.72
C ASP A 196 2.75 -0.99 32.55
N MET A 197 2.80 -2.29 32.88
CA MET A 197 2.96 -3.39 31.91
C MET A 197 1.64 -3.93 31.36
N THR A 198 0.50 -3.33 31.65
CA THR A 198 -0.81 -3.82 31.19
C THR A 198 -0.91 -4.01 29.67
N GLU A 199 -0.35 -3.09 28.87
CA GLU A 199 -0.32 -3.22 27.40
C GLU A 199 0.66 -4.32 26.92
N ALA A 200 1.67 -4.66 27.74
CA ALA A 200 2.69 -5.66 27.41
C ALA A 200 2.33 -7.09 27.88
N GLN A 201 1.24 -7.28 28.64
CA GLN A 201 0.88 -8.58 29.23
C GLN A 201 0.70 -9.70 28.20
N ALA A 202 0.11 -9.41 27.05
CA ALA A 202 -0.04 -10.40 25.98
C ALA A 202 1.33 -10.89 25.49
N ASN A 203 2.27 -9.96 25.32
CA ASN A 203 3.62 -10.24 24.89
C ASN A 203 4.42 -11.01 25.95
N ILE A 204 4.32 -10.60 27.22
CA ILE A 204 4.91 -11.29 28.37
C ILE A 204 4.45 -12.75 28.43
N LYS A 205 3.15 -13.01 28.19
CA LYS A 205 2.61 -14.37 28.20
C LYS A 205 3.20 -15.24 27.07
N VAL A 206 3.42 -14.66 25.90
CA VAL A 206 4.09 -15.36 24.78
C VAL A 206 5.52 -15.70 25.17
N LEU A 207 6.26 -14.73 25.71
CA LEU A 207 7.64 -14.92 26.16
C LEU A 207 7.78 -15.98 27.26
N GLN A 208 6.84 -16.03 28.22
CA GLN A 208 6.80 -17.08 29.24
C GLN A 208 6.64 -18.47 28.63
N GLY A 209 5.82 -18.60 27.58
CA GLY A 209 5.68 -19.87 26.86
C GLY A 209 6.94 -20.27 26.09
N LEU A 210 7.75 -19.30 25.68
CA LEU A 210 9.01 -19.50 24.95
C LEU A 210 10.20 -19.76 25.88
N GLU A 211 10.15 -19.25 27.11
CA GLU A 211 11.14 -19.51 28.17
C GLU A 211 11.23 -21.00 28.50
N ASP A 212 10.10 -21.71 28.47
CA ASP A 212 10.02 -23.16 28.68
C ASP A 212 10.38 -23.99 27.41
N SER A 213 10.86 -23.35 26.35
CA SER A 213 11.23 -24.06 25.11
C SER A 213 12.43 -24.99 25.33
N LYS A 214 12.47 -26.10 24.58
CA LYS A 214 13.62 -27.03 24.58
C LYS A 214 14.85 -26.44 23.89
N GLU A 215 14.65 -25.38 23.11
CA GLU A 215 15.70 -24.72 22.33
C GLU A 215 16.42 -23.68 23.20
N GLU A 216 17.67 -23.96 23.57
CA GLU A 216 18.45 -23.13 24.52
C GLU A 216 18.55 -21.67 24.08
N ALA A 217 18.74 -21.41 22.78
CA ALA A 217 18.81 -20.06 22.24
C ALA A 217 17.48 -19.29 22.40
N VAL A 218 16.35 -19.93 22.11
CA VAL A 218 15.00 -19.34 22.23
C VAL A 218 14.67 -19.07 23.70
N ALA A 219 14.86 -20.07 24.55
CA ALA A 219 14.56 -19.98 25.98
C ALA A 219 15.39 -18.86 26.65
N ARG A 220 16.69 -18.80 26.34
CA ARG A 220 17.59 -17.77 26.86
C ARG A 220 17.17 -16.36 26.42
N ILE A 221 16.94 -16.13 25.12
CA ILE A 221 16.57 -14.79 24.62
C ILE A 221 15.22 -14.37 25.20
N ALA A 222 14.23 -15.27 25.23
CA ALA A 222 12.93 -14.99 25.82
C ALA A 222 13.03 -14.65 27.33
N GLY A 223 13.83 -15.41 28.10
CA GLY A 223 14.08 -15.15 29.51
C GLY A 223 14.80 -13.82 29.74
N GLU A 224 15.80 -13.47 28.93
CA GLU A 224 16.49 -12.18 29.01
C GLU A 224 15.56 -11.02 28.67
N MET A 225 14.68 -11.17 27.69
CA MET A 225 13.64 -10.18 27.38
C MET A 225 12.66 -9.99 28.53
N LEU A 226 12.20 -11.08 29.17
CA LEU A 226 11.36 -11.03 30.36
C LEU A 226 12.06 -10.29 31.50
N GLY A 227 13.34 -10.58 31.74
CA GLY A 227 14.14 -9.88 32.75
C GLY A 227 14.24 -8.37 32.47
N VAL A 228 14.44 -7.96 31.21
CA VAL A 228 14.45 -6.54 30.83
C VAL A 228 13.10 -5.87 31.09
N LEU A 229 11.99 -6.54 30.77
CA LEU A 229 10.66 -6.01 31.02
C LEU A 229 10.35 -5.94 32.52
N GLU A 230 10.73 -6.96 33.30
CA GLU A 230 10.54 -6.99 34.75
C GLU A 230 11.37 -5.90 35.46
N ASP A 231 12.65 -5.74 35.08
CA ASP A 231 13.52 -4.67 35.58
C ASP A 231 12.89 -3.28 35.29
N LEU A 232 12.26 -3.12 34.12
CA LEU A 232 11.60 -1.87 33.73
C LEU A 232 10.29 -1.64 34.51
N GLU A 233 9.53 -2.70 34.80
CA GLU A 233 8.32 -2.64 35.63
C GLU A 233 8.64 -2.26 37.07
N LYS A 234 9.71 -2.82 37.64
CA LYS A 234 10.18 -2.48 39.00
C LYS A 234 10.83 -1.10 39.07
N GLY A 235 11.18 -0.52 37.92
CA GLY A 235 11.94 0.71 37.82
C GLY A 235 13.42 0.52 38.18
N GLU A 236 13.95 -0.70 38.11
CA GLU A 236 15.37 -0.99 38.33
C GLU A 236 16.23 -0.46 37.17
N ILE A 237 15.72 -0.47 35.94
CA ILE A 237 16.34 0.14 34.76
C ILE A 237 15.48 1.28 34.20
N ASP A 238 16.12 2.20 33.48
CA ASP A 238 15.41 3.24 32.73
C ASP A 238 15.04 2.75 31.31
N GLN A 239 14.17 3.50 30.62
CA GLN A 239 13.70 3.13 29.29
C GLN A 239 14.84 3.10 28.26
N ALA A 240 15.84 3.97 28.42
CA ALA A 240 17.00 4.01 27.53
C ALA A 240 17.85 2.75 27.66
N THR A 241 18.17 2.32 28.89
CA THR A 241 18.89 1.08 29.14
C THR A 241 18.07 -0.14 28.70
N ALA A 242 16.75 -0.12 28.90
CA ALA A 242 15.87 -1.19 28.42
C ALA A 242 15.92 -1.33 26.89
N LEU A 243 15.86 -0.22 26.14
CA LEU A 243 15.99 -0.24 24.68
C LEU A 243 17.37 -0.73 24.23
N GLU A 244 18.45 -0.27 24.87
CA GLU A 244 19.80 -0.73 24.56
C GLU A 244 19.96 -2.25 24.76
N ARG A 245 19.43 -2.79 25.87
CA ARG A 245 19.42 -4.24 26.12
C ARG A 245 18.58 -5.00 25.08
N LEU A 246 17.40 -4.49 24.71
CA LEU A 246 16.57 -5.08 23.66
C LEU A 246 17.23 -5.02 22.27
N ASP A 247 17.98 -3.95 21.96
CA ASP A 247 18.75 -3.83 20.72
C ASP A 247 19.90 -4.84 20.66
N ARG A 248 20.56 -5.11 21.79
CA ARG A 248 21.54 -6.19 21.87
C ARG A 248 20.90 -7.57 21.65
N LEU A 249 19.75 -7.82 22.27
CA LEU A 249 19.00 -9.07 22.08
C LEU A 249 18.53 -9.26 20.62
N GLU A 250 18.20 -8.17 19.91
CA GLU A 250 17.91 -8.24 18.46
C GLU A 250 19.11 -8.73 17.67
N GLN A 251 20.32 -8.25 17.98
CA GLN A 251 21.54 -8.69 17.30
C GLN A 251 21.86 -10.15 17.60
N GLU A 252 21.68 -10.57 18.86
CA GLU A 252 21.87 -11.97 19.26
C GLU A 252 20.83 -12.89 18.61
N LEU A 253 19.58 -12.44 18.50
CA LEU A 253 18.52 -13.15 17.78
C LEU A 253 18.82 -13.24 16.28
N ALA A 254 19.22 -12.14 15.65
CA ALA A 254 19.57 -12.11 14.23
C ALA A 254 20.76 -13.03 13.91
N ALA A 255 21.74 -13.10 14.81
CA ALA A 255 22.85 -14.05 14.71
C ALA A 255 22.34 -15.50 14.83
N ALA A 256 21.47 -15.79 15.79
CA ALA A 256 20.88 -17.12 15.95
C ALA A 256 20.01 -17.54 14.74
N GLU A 257 19.22 -16.61 14.18
CA GLU A 257 18.47 -16.81 12.94
C GLU A 257 19.42 -17.15 11.78
N THR A 258 20.50 -16.39 11.62
CA THR A 258 21.49 -16.60 10.56
C THR A 258 22.22 -17.94 10.71
N ASP A 259 22.70 -18.26 11.91
CA ASP A 259 23.39 -19.52 12.20
C ASP A 259 22.47 -20.72 11.92
N MET A 260 21.19 -20.60 12.29
CA MET A 260 20.22 -21.63 12.00
C MET A 260 19.98 -21.75 10.50
N GLU A 261 19.78 -20.63 9.81
CA GLU A 261 19.60 -20.56 8.37
C GLU A 261 20.77 -21.14 7.56
N GLU A 262 21.99 -21.01 8.05
CA GLU A 262 23.19 -21.62 7.44
C GLU A 262 23.22 -23.15 7.63
N GLN A 263 22.64 -23.65 8.72
CA GLN A 263 22.50 -25.10 8.98
C GLN A 263 21.33 -25.74 8.20
N LEU A 264 20.46 -24.92 7.59
CA LEU A 264 19.34 -25.40 6.78
C LEU A 264 19.80 -25.73 5.36
N GLU A 265 19.95 -27.02 5.08
CA GLU A 265 20.15 -27.51 3.72
C GLU A 265 18.86 -27.41 2.89
N GLU A 266 17.70 -27.66 3.49
CA GLU A 266 16.38 -27.70 2.85
C GLU A 266 15.42 -26.77 3.58
N ASP A 267 14.31 -26.38 2.93
CA ASP A 267 13.24 -25.61 3.57
C ASP A 267 12.45 -26.48 4.58
N PRO A 268 12.58 -26.22 5.91
CA PRO A 268 11.89 -27.00 6.92
C PRO A 268 10.38 -26.84 6.87
N TRP A 269 9.89 -25.66 6.49
CA TRP A 269 8.47 -25.39 6.44
C TRP A 269 7.82 -26.25 5.36
N MET A 270 8.40 -26.29 4.16
CA MET A 270 7.89 -27.09 3.05
C MET A 270 7.90 -28.58 3.38
N LEU A 271 8.98 -29.05 4.01
CA LEU A 271 9.07 -30.45 4.42
C LEU A 271 8.05 -30.77 5.53
N ALA A 272 7.91 -29.91 6.54
CA ALA A 272 6.96 -30.13 7.62
C ALA A 272 5.51 -30.10 7.12
N GLU A 273 5.18 -29.17 6.21
CA GLU A 273 3.84 -29.08 5.62
C GLU A 273 3.53 -30.31 4.75
N GLY A 274 4.47 -30.75 3.90
CA GLY A 274 4.30 -31.98 3.13
C GLY A 274 4.13 -33.24 4.02
N MET A 275 4.79 -33.29 5.18
CA MET A 275 4.61 -34.38 6.14
C MET A 275 3.29 -34.30 6.89
N ARG A 276 2.79 -33.08 7.12
CA ARG A 276 1.47 -32.84 7.71
C ARG A 276 0.36 -33.23 6.74
N GLU A 277 0.44 -32.83 5.48
CA GLU A 277 -0.46 -33.25 4.41
C GLU A 277 -0.48 -34.78 4.30
N LEU A 278 0.71 -35.41 4.35
CA LEU A 278 0.82 -36.86 4.39
C LEU A 278 0.09 -37.48 5.59
N ALA A 279 0.22 -36.91 6.80
CA ALA A 279 -0.49 -37.39 7.97
C ALA A 279 -2.02 -37.24 7.80
N GLU A 280 -2.49 -36.13 7.23
CA GLU A 280 -3.91 -35.90 6.98
C GLU A 280 -4.48 -36.88 5.95
N ASP A 281 -3.76 -37.12 4.85
CA ASP A 281 -4.13 -38.11 3.82
C ASP A 281 -4.14 -39.55 4.37
N LEU A 282 -3.18 -39.89 5.23
CA LEU A 282 -3.11 -41.23 5.85
C LEU A 282 -4.27 -41.49 6.82
N ARG A 283 -4.81 -40.47 7.49
CA ARG A 283 -6.01 -40.61 8.35
C ARG A 283 -7.28 -40.99 7.59
N GLU A 284 -7.32 -40.82 6.27
CA GLU A 284 -8.45 -41.30 5.48
C GLU A 284 -8.53 -42.84 5.45
N HIS A 285 -7.44 -43.51 5.79
CA HIS A 285 -7.35 -44.96 5.89
C HIS A 285 -7.34 -45.38 7.37
N GLU A 286 -8.43 -45.97 7.86
CA GLU A 286 -8.59 -46.40 9.27
C GLU A 286 -7.40 -47.24 9.80
N ILE A 287 -6.77 -48.03 8.94
CA ILE A 287 -5.60 -48.86 9.31
C ILE A 287 -4.33 -48.05 9.60
N MET A 288 -4.27 -46.79 9.19
CA MET A 288 -3.12 -45.88 9.31
C MET A 288 -3.33 -44.79 10.36
N ASP A 289 -4.44 -44.78 11.10
CA ASP A 289 -4.76 -43.73 12.07
C ASP A 289 -3.64 -43.55 13.11
N GLU A 290 -3.10 -44.65 13.65
CA GLU A 290 -2.02 -44.62 14.65
C GLU A 290 -0.72 -44.07 14.05
N VAL A 291 -0.38 -44.48 12.81
CA VAL A 291 0.80 -44.00 12.08
C VAL A 291 0.67 -42.50 11.76
N ALA A 292 -0.52 -42.07 11.36
CA ALA A 292 -0.81 -40.69 11.03
C ALA A 292 -0.86 -39.79 12.27
N GLU A 293 -1.33 -40.29 13.41
CA GLU A 293 -1.26 -39.60 14.69
C GLU A 293 0.20 -39.43 15.15
N ALA A 294 1.01 -40.48 15.06
CA ALA A 294 2.43 -40.42 15.36
C ALA A 294 3.17 -39.42 14.44
N LEU A 295 2.83 -39.40 13.15
CA LEU A 295 3.41 -38.48 12.17
C LEU A 295 3.01 -37.03 12.48
N ALA A 296 1.76 -36.79 12.86
CA ALA A 296 1.27 -35.47 13.28
C ALA A 296 1.91 -34.97 14.59
N LYS A 297 2.30 -35.88 15.49
CA LYS A 297 3.09 -35.57 16.70
C LYS A 297 4.58 -35.37 16.41
N SER A 298 5.04 -35.70 15.20
CA SER A 298 6.44 -35.64 14.78
C SER A 298 7.37 -36.57 15.58
N ASP A 299 6.81 -37.67 16.09
CA ASP A 299 7.55 -38.68 16.84
C ASP A 299 8.07 -39.75 15.88
N ALA A 300 9.37 -39.71 15.59
CA ALA A 300 9.98 -40.64 14.64
C ALA A 300 9.96 -42.09 15.14
N GLU A 301 10.06 -42.29 16.46
CA GLU A 301 10.10 -43.62 17.07
C GLU A 301 8.70 -44.25 17.06
N GLU A 302 7.68 -43.47 17.42
CA GLU A 302 6.27 -43.90 17.38
C GLU A 302 5.83 -44.21 15.93
N VAL A 303 6.22 -43.39 14.95
CA VAL A 303 5.92 -43.67 13.52
C VAL A 303 6.56 -44.97 13.04
N GLU A 304 7.84 -45.19 13.37
CA GLU A 304 8.55 -46.43 12.97
C GLU A 304 7.89 -47.66 13.64
N GLU A 305 7.57 -47.56 14.93
CA GLU A 305 6.96 -48.63 15.70
C GLU A 305 5.57 -49.00 15.18
N GLU A 306 4.67 -48.01 15.03
CA GLU A 306 3.29 -48.27 14.59
C GLU A 306 3.23 -48.75 13.14
N LEU A 307 4.07 -48.20 12.26
CA LEU A 307 4.18 -48.69 10.88
C LEU A 307 4.70 -50.13 10.85
N GLN A 308 5.69 -50.47 11.69
CA GLN A 308 6.23 -51.83 11.77
C GLN A 308 5.19 -52.83 12.30
N LYS A 309 4.46 -52.48 13.37
CA LYS A 309 3.35 -53.28 13.90
C LYS A 309 2.29 -53.54 12.83
N LEU A 310 1.90 -52.51 12.08
CA LEU A 310 0.91 -52.62 11.01
C LEU A 310 1.39 -53.54 9.88
N MET A 311 2.66 -53.42 9.48
CA MET A 311 3.27 -54.30 8.46
C MET A 311 3.30 -55.75 8.92
N ASP A 312 3.71 -56.02 10.16
CA ASP A 312 3.76 -57.37 10.72
C ASP A 312 2.36 -58.00 10.81
N LYS A 313 1.35 -57.21 11.20
CA LYS A 313 -0.05 -57.64 11.23
C LYS A 313 -0.58 -57.95 9.83
N ALA A 314 -0.28 -57.10 8.84
CA ALA A 314 -0.68 -57.31 7.45
C ALA A 314 0.00 -58.53 6.81
N GLU A 315 1.25 -58.84 7.17
CA GLU A 315 1.94 -60.07 6.75
C GLU A 315 1.32 -61.33 7.38
N ALA A 316 0.93 -61.26 8.66
CA ALA A 316 0.39 -62.39 9.41
C ALA A 316 -1.07 -62.72 9.02
N GLU A 317 -1.94 -61.72 8.92
CA GLU A 317 -3.36 -61.90 8.59
C GLU A 317 -3.58 -62.09 7.08
N GLY A 318 -2.75 -61.45 6.25
CA GLY A 318 -2.86 -61.49 4.79
C GLY A 318 -4.20 -60.95 4.27
N GLY A 319 -4.58 -61.35 3.06
CA GLY A 319 -5.91 -61.05 2.51
C GLY A 319 -6.18 -59.55 2.34
N ASP A 320 -7.27 -59.07 2.97
CA ASP A 320 -7.77 -57.71 2.80
C ASP A 320 -6.97 -56.66 3.57
N LEU A 321 -6.41 -56.99 4.74
CA LEU A 321 -5.54 -56.07 5.49
C LEU A 321 -4.29 -55.70 4.68
N LYS A 322 -3.71 -56.68 3.99
CA LYS A 322 -2.57 -56.45 3.09
C LYS A 322 -2.91 -55.50 1.94
N LYS A 323 -4.11 -55.64 1.35
CA LYS A 323 -4.58 -54.74 0.28
C LYS A 323 -4.78 -53.32 0.79
N GLN A 324 -5.45 -53.17 1.95
CA GLN A 324 -5.65 -51.86 2.57
C GLN A 324 -4.31 -51.17 2.86
N LEU A 325 -3.31 -51.92 3.36
CA LEU A 325 -1.95 -51.41 3.56
C LEU A 325 -1.30 -51.00 2.23
N ASP A 326 -1.38 -51.83 1.19
CA ASP A 326 -0.81 -51.51 -0.12
C ASP A 326 -1.47 -50.29 -0.79
N ASP A 327 -2.77 -50.06 -0.53
CA ASP A 327 -3.55 -48.89 -0.97
C ASP A 327 -3.15 -47.64 -0.19
N ALA A 328 -3.04 -47.71 1.13
CA ALA A 328 -2.58 -46.60 1.97
C ALA A 328 -1.13 -46.19 1.66
N LEU A 329 -0.23 -47.15 1.41
CA LEU A 329 1.12 -46.87 0.92
C LEU A 329 1.12 -46.26 -0.49
N ALA A 330 0.11 -46.56 -1.32
CA ALA A 330 -0.05 -45.90 -2.62
C ALA A 330 -0.48 -44.44 -2.44
N GLU A 331 -1.35 -44.15 -1.47
CA GLU A 331 -1.77 -42.79 -1.17
C GLU A 331 -0.64 -41.97 -0.56
N MET A 332 0.18 -42.56 0.32
CA MET A 332 1.44 -41.97 0.77
C MET A 332 2.35 -41.56 -0.40
N GLU A 333 2.55 -42.44 -1.39
CA GLU A 333 3.35 -42.12 -2.59
C GLU A 333 2.74 -40.95 -3.38
N ARG A 334 1.42 -40.88 -3.49
CA ARG A 334 0.72 -39.79 -4.20
C ARG A 334 0.78 -38.48 -3.43
N SER A 335 0.61 -38.51 -2.11
CA SER A 335 0.69 -37.36 -1.23
C SER A 335 2.07 -36.71 -1.31
N LEU A 336 3.14 -37.50 -1.12
CA LEU A 336 4.52 -37.02 -1.30
C LEU A 336 4.77 -36.44 -2.69
N ALA A 337 4.21 -37.05 -3.75
CA ALA A 337 4.32 -36.55 -5.11
C ALA A 337 3.51 -35.26 -5.36
N ARG A 338 2.42 -35.02 -4.61
CA ARG A 338 1.63 -33.79 -4.66
C ARG A 338 2.40 -32.66 -3.99
N SER A 339 2.86 -32.86 -2.75
CA SER A 339 3.61 -31.85 -2.00
C SER A 339 4.93 -31.48 -2.70
N ALA A 340 5.63 -32.45 -3.30
CA ALA A 340 6.85 -32.18 -4.09
C ALA A 340 6.59 -31.30 -5.34
N LYS A 341 5.37 -31.33 -5.90
CA LYS A 341 4.98 -30.54 -7.07
C LYS A 341 4.30 -29.22 -6.72
N GLU A 342 4.06 -28.97 -5.44
CA GLU A 342 3.37 -27.77 -5.00
C GLU A 342 4.21 -26.52 -5.28
N ASN A 343 3.60 -25.52 -5.92
CA ASN A 343 4.27 -24.29 -6.30
C ASN A 343 4.10 -23.20 -5.24
N THR A 344 5.16 -22.91 -4.51
CA THR A 344 5.27 -21.84 -3.50
C THR A 344 5.22 -20.43 -4.07
N GLY A 345 5.42 -20.28 -5.38
CA GLY A 345 5.42 -18.99 -6.06
C GLY A 345 6.72 -18.19 -5.90
N THR A 346 7.74 -18.72 -5.23
CA THR A 346 9.07 -18.09 -5.10
C THR A 346 9.74 -17.81 -6.44
N GLU A 347 9.59 -18.71 -7.41
CA GLU A 347 10.09 -18.51 -8.77
C GLU A 347 9.50 -17.25 -9.43
N LYS A 348 8.19 -17.03 -9.24
CA LYS A 348 7.52 -15.80 -9.73
C LYS A 348 8.00 -14.57 -8.97
N ALA A 349 8.23 -14.69 -7.66
CA ALA A 349 8.76 -13.60 -6.84
C ALA A 349 10.19 -13.22 -7.25
N MET A 350 11.06 -14.20 -7.54
CA MET A 350 12.40 -13.97 -8.09
C MET A 350 12.34 -13.27 -9.44
N GLU A 351 11.46 -13.73 -10.34
CA GLU A 351 11.30 -13.10 -11.66
C GLU A 351 10.82 -11.64 -11.52
N GLN A 352 9.90 -11.37 -10.59
CA GLN A 352 9.44 -10.03 -10.28
C GLN A 352 10.58 -9.15 -9.72
N ALA A 353 11.35 -9.66 -8.75
CA ALA A 353 12.49 -8.96 -8.18
C ALA A 353 13.57 -8.64 -9.25
N GLU A 354 13.87 -9.58 -10.15
CA GLU A 354 14.80 -9.36 -11.25
C GLU A 354 14.27 -8.31 -12.25
N ARG A 355 12.97 -8.35 -12.55
CA ARG A 355 12.31 -7.34 -13.40
C ARG A 355 12.35 -5.95 -12.75
N GLU A 356 12.14 -5.85 -11.45
CA GLU A 356 12.23 -4.61 -10.69
C GLU A 356 13.65 -4.04 -10.62
N MET A 357 14.65 -4.91 -10.49
CA MET A 357 16.06 -4.53 -10.61
C MET A 357 16.36 -3.99 -12.01
N LYS A 358 15.97 -4.71 -13.07
CA LYS A 358 16.14 -4.25 -14.47
C LYS A 358 15.41 -2.95 -14.77
N ARG A 359 14.26 -2.71 -14.13
CA ARG A 359 13.52 -1.43 -14.25
C ARG A 359 14.27 -0.30 -13.56
N GLN A 360 14.87 -0.55 -12.40
CA GLN A 360 15.68 0.43 -11.68
C GLN A 360 16.97 0.79 -12.45
N GLU A 361 17.61 -0.19 -13.09
CA GLU A 361 18.78 0.06 -13.94
C GLU A 361 18.43 0.92 -15.16
N LYS A 362 17.23 0.75 -15.73
CA LYS A 362 16.75 1.56 -16.85
C LYS A 362 16.31 2.97 -16.44
N ASN A 363 15.79 3.12 -15.23
CA ASN A 363 15.32 4.38 -14.66
C ASN A 363 16.08 4.68 -13.36
N PRO A 364 17.33 5.17 -13.46
CA PRO A 364 18.13 5.53 -12.29
C PRO A 364 17.48 6.68 -11.50
N ALA A 365 17.71 6.69 -10.18
CA ALA A 365 17.28 7.81 -9.34
C ALA A 365 18.13 9.06 -9.64
N GLU A 366 17.61 10.25 -9.32
CA GLU A 366 18.35 11.51 -9.50
C GLU A 366 19.56 11.62 -8.55
N ASP A 367 19.49 11.00 -7.38
CA ASP A 367 20.59 10.90 -6.41
C ASP A 367 21.36 9.57 -6.57
N PRO A 368 22.67 9.61 -6.87
CA PRO A 368 23.49 8.40 -6.99
C PRO A 368 23.61 7.59 -5.68
N GLU A 369 23.58 8.23 -4.50
CA GLU A 369 23.68 7.51 -3.23
C GLU A 369 22.40 6.72 -2.91
N GLU A 370 21.23 7.34 -3.15
CA GLU A 370 19.94 6.66 -3.01
C GLU A 370 19.80 5.53 -4.03
N GLN A 371 20.28 5.74 -5.27
CA GLN A 371 20.31 4.69 -6.29
C GLN A 371 21.12 3.47 -5.83
N GLU A 372 22.30 3.69 -5.24
CA GLU A 372 23.16 2.59 -4.79
C GLU A 372 22.50 1.80 -3.66
N ARG A 373 21.89 2.47 -2.68
CA ARG A 373 21.18 1.82 -1.57
C ARG A 373 19.97 1.01 -2.05
N GLU A 374 19.18 1.56 -2.95
CA GLU A 374 18.02 0.86 -3.52
C GLU A 374 18.47 -0.35 -4.38
N MET A 375 19.58 -0.22 -5.12
CA MET A 375 20.16 -1.34 -5.84
C MET A 375 20.72 -2.42 -4.91
N GLN A 376 21.36 -2.04 -3.79
CA GLN A 376 21.83 -2.98 -2.77
C GLN A 376 20.65 -3.75 -2.15
N ARG A 377 19.60 -3.04 -1.70
CA ARG A 377 18.38 -3.66 -1.16
C ARG A 377 17.73 -4.64 -2.12
N LYS A 378 17.63 -4.28 -3.40
CA LYS A 378 17.07 -5.17 -4.44
C LYS A 378 17.96 -6.38 -4.72
N LYS A 379 19.29 -6.22 -4.64
CA LYS A 379 20.24 -7.35 -4.75
C LYS A 379 20.12 -8.29 -3.57
N GLU A 380 20.11 -7.75 -2.35
CA GLU A 380 19.91 -8.51 -1.11
C GLU A 380 18.59 -9.29 -1.17
N ARG A 381 17.49 -8.63 -1.57
CA ARG A 381 16.20 -9.30 -1.72
C ARG A 381 16.19 -10.39 -2.78
N LEU A 382 16.87 -10.19 -3.92
CA LEU A 382 17.00 -11.22 -4.94
C LEU A 382 17.85 -12.39 -4.46
N GLU A 383 18.92 -12.12 -3.70
CA GLU A 383 19.78 -13.14 -3.14
C GLU A 383 19.04 -13.98 -2.08
N GLU A 384 18.27 -13.33 -1.21
CA GLU A 384 17.38 -13.98 -0.25
C GLU A 384 16.37 -14.91 -0.94
N LEU A 385 15.68 -14.41 -1.97
CA LEU A 385 14.74 -15.21 -2.75
C LEU A 385 15.41 -16.37 -3.49
N ARG A 386 16.65 -16.20 -3.96
CA ARG A 386 17.44 -17.29 -4.57
C ARG A 386 17.80 -18.36 -3.55
N ARG A 387 18.25 -17.97 -2.35
CA ARG A 387 18.56 -18.90 -1.26
C ARG A 387 17.29 -19.67 -0.85
N GLN A 388 16.17 -18.97 -0.71
CA GLN A 388 14.88 -19.58 -0.42
C GLN A 388 14.51 -20.59 -1.52
N HIS A 389 14.59 -20.20 -2.79
CA HIS A 389 14.28 -21.10 -3.90
C HIS A 389 15.18 -22.33 -3.95
N GLU A 390 16.47 -22.19 -3.67
CA GLU A 390 17.40 -23.32 -3.59
C GLU A 390 17.02 -24.28 -2.45
N ARG A 391 16.65 -23.75 -1.28
CA ARG A 391 16.16 -24.54 -0.13
C ARG A 391 14.86 -25.27 -0.46
N GLU A 392 13.92 -24.61 -1.15
CA GLU A 392 12.68 -25.21 -1.61
C GLU A 392 12.94 -26.31 -2.65
N GLN A 393 13.87 -26.10 -3.58
CA GLN A 393 14.28 -27.15 -4.53
C GLN A 393 14.84 -28.37 -3.82
N LYS A 394 15.73 -28.18 -2.83
CA LYS A 394 16.28 -29.28 -2.03
C LYS A 394 15.19 -29.98 -1.20
N ALA A 395 14.23 -29.23 -0.65
CA ALA A 395 13.06 -29.82 0.02
C ALA A 395 12.24 -30.70 -0.94
N ARG A 396 11.97 -30.23 -2.16
CA ARG A 396 11.29 -31.02 -3.20
C ARG A 396 12.08 -32.27 -3.59
N GLU A 397 13.39 -32.15 -3.78
CA GLU A 397 14.27 -33.28 -4.07
C GLU A 397 14.22 -34.33 -2.95
N LYS A 398 14.14 -33.89 -1.68
CA LYS A 398 13.99 -34.80 -0.55
C LYS A 398 12.63 -35.49 -0.51
N LEU A 399 11.55 -34.77 -0.78
CA LEU A 399 10.21 -35.38 -0.90
C LEU A 399 10.17 -36.41 -2.04
N ASP A 400 10.80 -36.10 -3.18
CA ASP A 400 10.95 -37.04 -4.31
C ASP A 400 11.80 -38.26 -3.93
N GLN A 401 12.89 -38.08 -3.15
CA GLN A 401 13.70 -39.19 -2.64
C GLN A 401 12.87 -40.10 -1.72
N LEU A 402 12.10 -39.52 -0.80
CA LEU A 402 11.19 -40.26 0.08
C LEU A 402 10.11 -41.01 -0.71
N GLN A 403 9.55 -40.37 -1.76
CA GLN A 403 8.62 -41.00 -2.68
C GLN A 403 9.26 -42.21 -3.38
N GLN A 404 10.47 -42.06 -3.91
CA GLN A 404 11.19 -43.15 -4.59
C GLN A 404 11.49 -44.31 -3.65
N LEU A 405 11.90 -44.02 -2.41
CA LEU A 405 12.13 -45.03 -1.38
C LEU A 405 10.85 -45.81 -1.06
N SER A 406 9.73 -45.10 -0.87
CA SER A 406 8.41 -45.70 -0.68
C SER A 406 8.03 -46.61 -1.86
N ARG A 407 8.21 -46.14 -3.10
CA ARG A 407 7.92 -46.92 -4.32
C ARG A 407 8.79 -48.17 -4.45
N GLN A 408 10.09 -48.07 -4.17
CA GLN A 408 11.02 -49.21 -4.20
C GLN A 408 10.65 -50.27 -3.15
N SER A 409 10.12 -49.84 -2.01
CA SER A 409 9.66 -50.72 -0.94
C SER A 409 8.40 -51.52 -1.31
N LYS A 410 7.60 -51.05 -2.28
CA LYS A 410 6.37 -51.72 -2.76
C LYS A 410 6.65 -52.90 -3.72
N GLY A 411 7.71 -52.83 -4.53
CA GLY A 411 7.94 -53.74 -5.66
C GLY A 411 8.54 -55.12 -5.37
N SER A 412 8.80 -55.49 -4.10
CA SER A 412 9.54 -56.72 -3.76
C SER A 412 8.81 -57.62 -2.75
N SER A 413 7.54 -57.95 -2.96
CA SER A 413 6.63 -58.49 -1.93
C SER A 413 6.89 -59.91 -1.36
N GLN A 414 8.05 -60.55 -1.56
CA GLN A 414 8.27 -61.96 -1.15
C GLN A 414 9.66 -62.33 -0.58
N SER A 415 10.59 -61.39 -0.38
CA SER A 415 11.91 -61.72 0.21
C SER A 415 12.16 -60.99 1.54
N SER A 416 12.93 -61.61 2.43
CA SER A 416 13.38 -60.99 3.69
C SER A 416 14.09 -59.65 3.49
N GLY A 417 14.74 -59.47 2.34
CA GLY A 417 15.35 -58.19 1.94
C GLY A 417 14.36 -57.07 1.62
N ALA A 418 13.09 -57.39 1.34
CA ALA A 418 12.07 -56.38 1.08
C ALA A 418 11.45 -55.81 2.37
N LYS A 419 11.33 -56.66 3.40
CA LYS A 419 10.95 -56.23 4.75
C LYS A 419 11.96 -55.22 5.31
N GLN A 420 13.25 -55.52 5.15
CA GLN A 420 14.32 -54.62 5.56
C GLN A 420 14.29 -53.28 4.80
N LYS A 421 14.07 -53.31 3.47
CA LYS A 421 13.92 -52.07 2.69
C LYS A 421 12.72 -51.21 3.09
N ARG A 422 11.60 -51.83 3.47
CA ARG A 422 10.41 -51.12 3.98
C ARG A 422 10.70 -50.48 5.34
N GLN A 423 11.39 -51.21 6.21
CA GLN A 423 11.81 -50.69 7.51
C GLN A 423 12.79 -49.51 7.33
N ASP A 424 13.78 -49.64 6.45
CA ASP A 424 14.73 -48.57 6.16
C ASP A 424 14.03 -47.32 5.57
N ALA A 425 13.06 -47.51 4.67
CA ALA A 425 12.25 -46.43 4.12
C ALA A 425 11.37 -45.76 5.18
N GLY A 426 10.71 -46.54 6.04
CA GLY A 426 9.91 -46.04 7.16
C GLY A 426 10.74 -45.22 8.15
N LYS A 427 11.95 -45.70 8.48
CA LYS A 427 12.90 -45.00 9.34
C LYS A 427 13.42 -43.70 8.73
N GLN A 428 13.70 -43.68 7.43
CA GLN A 428 14.14 -42.46 6.75
C GLN A 428 13.03 -41.42 6.66
N LEU A 429 11.79 -41.88 6.42
CA LEU A 429 10.61 -41.01 6.41
C LEU A 429 10.32 -40.44 7.81
N SER A 430 10.31 -41.27 8.85
CA SER A 430 10.04 -40.84 10.22
C SER A 430 11.11 -39.87 10.73
N LYS A 431 12.39 -40.15 10.45
CA LYS A 431 13.48 -39.24 10.76
C LYS A 431 13.38 -37.92 9.99
N GLY A 432 13.12 -37.98 8.68
CA GLY A 432 12.94 -36.79 7.84
C GLY A 432 11.80 -35.90 8.33
N ALA A 433 10.66 -36.49 8.68
CA ALA A 433 9.50 -35.79 9.21
C ALA A 433 9.77 -35.15 10.58
N SER A 434 10.42 -35.88 11.48
CA SER A 434 10.75 -35.36 12.81
C SER A 434 11.78 -34.23 12.72
N ASP A 435 12.83 -34.39 11.92
CA ASP A 435 13.85 -33.35 11.73
C ASP A 435 13.27 -32.09 11.06
N ALA A 436 12.43 -32.25 10.03
CA ALA A 436 11.73 -31.14 9.38
C ALA A 436 10.81 -30.40 10.35
N THR A 437 10.00 -31.12 11.12
CA THR A 437 9.06 -30.48 12.04
C THR A 437 9.76 -29.82 13.23
N LYS A 438 10.84 -30.41 13.74
CA LYS A 438 11.68 -29.78 14.78
C LYS A 438 12.26 -28.46 14.28
N LYS A 439 12.89 -28.47 13.09
CA LYS A 439 13.46 -27.26 12.48
C LYS A 439 12.39 -26.21 12.16
N ALA A 440 11.23 -26.61 11.63
CA ALA A 440 10.12 -25.70 11.37
C ALA A 440 9.55 -25.08 12.66
N ARG A 441 9.45 -25.86 13.73
CA ARG A 441 9.04 -25.37 15.06
C ARG A 441 10.06 -24.39 15.63
N GLN A 442 11.35 -24.69 15.53
CA GLN A 442 12.42 -23.82 15.97
C GLN A 442 12.41 -22.47 15.22
N MET A 443 12.24 -22.50 13.89
CA MET A 443 12.00 -21.31 13.06
C MET A 443 10.81 -20.48 13.52
N LYS A 444 9.67 -21.14 13.75
CA LYS A 444 8.47 -20.47 14.22
C LYS A 444 8.70 -19.79 15.57
N GLN A 445 9.38 -20.48 16.50
CA GLN A 445 9.71 -19.92 17.80
C GLN A 445 10.67 -18.73 17.70
N LEU A 446 11.70 -18.77 16.86
CA LEU A 446 12.57 -17.61 16.62
C LEU A 446 11.79 -16.43 16.04
N THR A 447 10.88 -16.69 15.11
CA THR A 447 9.97 -15.65 14.56
C THR A 447 9.08 -15.07 15.66
N GLU A 448 8.51 -15.89 16.55
CA GLU A 448 7.72 -15.42 17.69
C GLU A 448 8.57 -14.60 18.68
N VAL A 449 9.83 -14.98 18.92
CA VAL A 449 10.77 -14.17 19.73
C VAL A 449 11.07 -12.83 19.04
N ARG A 450 11.22 -12.82 17.71
CA ARG A 450 11.44 -11.60 16.94
C ARG A 450 10.26 -10.64 17.04
N ASP A 451 9.05 -11.14 16.80
CA ASP A 451 7.83 -10.35 16.86
C ASP A 451 7.58 -9.80 18.27
N SER A 452 7.82 -10.62 19.30
CA SER A 452 7.74 -10.19 20.70
C SER A 452 8.79 -9.14 21.04
N LEU A 453 10.00 -9.22 20.47
CA LEU A 453 11.07 -8.24 20.67
C LEU A 453 10.72 -6.90 20.03
N ASP A 454 10.19 -6.91 18.82
CA ASP A 454 9.70 -5.70 18.14
C ASP A 454 8.55 -5.04 18.92
N GLN A 455 7.59 -5.85 19.40
CA GLN A 455 6.51 -5.37 20.25
C GLN A 455 7.03 -4.78 21.57
N ALA A 456 8.01 -5.42 22.21
CA ALA A 456 8.63 -4.93 23.43
C ALA A 456 9.31 -3.58 23.19
N LYS A 457 10.09 -3.42 22.11
CA LYS A 457 10.72 -2.14 21.75
C LYS A 457 9.69 -1.05 21.48
N GLN A 458 8.63 -1.36 20.73
CA GLN A 458 7.54 -0.41 20.46
C GLN A 458 6.85 0.03 21.76
N PHE A 459 6.60 -0.91 22.66
CA PHE A 459 6.03 -0.64 23.98
C PHE A 459 6.94 0.28 24.80
N VAL A 460 8.23 -0.03 24.93
CA VAL A 460 9.18 0.81 25.67
C VAL A 460 9.30 2.22 25.07
N ARG A 461 9.31 2.33 23.73
CA ARG A 461 9.30 3.63 23.04
C ARG A 461 8.02 4.44 23.31
N ARG A 462 6.86 3.79 23.35
CA ARG A 462 5.57 4.44 23.64
C ARG A 462 5.48 4.87 25.10
N ALA A 463 5.89 4.01 26.02
CA ALA A 463 5.96 4.31 27.44
C ALA A 463 6.84 5.54 27.74
N ASN A 464 7.92 5.74 26.97
CA ASN A 464 8.76 6.92 27.05
C ASN A 464 7.99 8.22 26.72
N GLN A 465 7.19 8.23 25.63
CA GLN A 465 6.42 9.40 25.20
C GLN A 465 5.33 9.82 26.20
N ASP A 466 4.71 8.87 26.90
CA ASP A 466 3.69 9.12 27.92
C ASP A 466 4.28 9.73 29.20
N SER A 467 5.51 9.35 29.56
CA SER A 467 6.22 9.90 30.72
C SER A 467 6.61 11.38 30.50
N GLU A 468 7.11 11.73 29.31
CA GLU A 468 7.43 13.11 28.94
C GLU A 468 6.19 13.99 28.86
N SER A 469 5.10 13.47 28.31
CA SER A 469 3.83 14.18 28.19
C SER A 469 3.18 14.46 29.55
N LYS A 470 3.21 13.49 30.47
CA LYS A 470 2.73 13.66 31.86
C LYS A 470 3.61 14.63 32.65
N ASN A 471 4.94 14.58 32.47
CA ASN A 471 5.87 15.51 33.12
C ASN A 471 5.69 16.96 32.64
N ARG A 472 5.47 17.18 31.33
CA ARG A 472 5.12 18.51 30.79
C ARG A 472 3.81 19.03 31.36
N ARG A 473 2.77 18.18 31.47
CA ARG A 473 1.46 18.55 32.06
C ARG A 473 1.57 18.90 33.53
N LYS A 474 2.39 18.16 34.30
CA LYS A 474 2.64 18.42 35.72
C LYS A 474 3.43 19.71 35.94
N GLN A 475 4.43 19.99 35.12
CA GLN A 475 5.14 21.29 35.13
C GLN A 475 4.21 22.44 34.76
N GLN A 476 3.31 22.27 33.80
CA GLN A 476 2.32 23.29 33.43
C GLN A 476 1.33 23.57 34.59
N GLN A 477 0.85 22.54 35.28
CA GLN A 477 0.04 22.68 36.50
C GLN A 477 0.80 23.33 37.66
N GLN A 478 2.08 23.02 37.83
CA GLN A 478 2.91 23.67 38.85
C GLN A 478 3.13 25.16 38.53
N ARG A 479 3.34 25.51 37.25
CA ARG A 479 3.41 26.92 36.81
C ARG A 479 2.07 27.63 37.03
N PHE A 480 0.95 26.96 36.74
CA PHE A 480 -0.39 27.50 36.95
C PHE A 480 -0.72 27.71 38.44
N SER A 481 -0.40 26.75 39.30
CA SER A 481 -0.61 26.86 40.76
C SER A 481 0.34 27.88 41.41
N LYS A 482 1.58 28.03 40.92
CA LYS A 482 2.53 29.05 41.37
C LYS A 482 2.09 30.46 40.95
N ALA A 483 1.49 30.61 39.76
CA ALA A 483 0.86 31.86 39.32
C ALA A 483 -0.39 32.20 40.15
N ALA A 484 -1.21 31.21 40.49
CA ALA A 484 -2.38 31.39 41.35
C ALA A 484 -2.03 31.71 42.82
N LYS A 485 -0.90 31.20 43.34
CA LYS A 485 -0.39 31.53 44.69
C LYS A 485 0.37 32.86 44.78
N GLY A 486 0.68 33.50 43.65
CA GLY A 486 1.57 34.66 43.57
C GLY A 486 0.95 36.04 43.85
N LYS A 487 -0.38 36.16 43.99
CA LYS A 487 -1.04 37.43 44.36
C LYS A 487 -1.72 37.33 45.72
N LYS A 488 -0.92 37.39 46.78
CA LYS A 488 -1.40 37.87 48.09
C LYS A 488 -1.47 39.40 48.01
N GLY A 489 -2.68 39.92 47.80
CA GLY A 489 -2.95 41.33 48.07
C GLY A 489 -2.67 41.64 49.54
N LYS A 490 -2.06 42.80 49.80
CA LYS A 490 -2.19 43.46 51.09
C LYS A 490 -3.70 43.58 51.38
N ASP A 491 -4.08 43.30 52.63
CA ASP A 491 -5.44 43.27 53.15
C ASP A 491 -6.13 41.91 52.98
N GLY A 492 -5.95 41.05 53.99
CA GLY A 492 -6.37 39.65 54.01
C GLY A 492 -7.88 39.41 53.91
N LYS A 493 -8.44 39.48 52.70
CA LYS A 493 -9.74 38.91 52.36
C LYS A 493 -9.62 37.97 51.16
N PRO A 494 -10.25 36.79 51.20
CA PRO A 494 -10.22 35.84 50.09
C PRO A 494 -10.99 36.41 48.90
N ALA A 495 -10.38 36.42 47.72
CA ALA A 495 -11.04 36.79 46.47
C ALA A 495 -12.03 35.68 46.07
N THR A 496 -13.25 35.80 46.57
CA THR A 496 -14.45 35.20 46.02
C THR A 496 -14.88 36.06 44.85
N MET A 497 -14.68 35.60 43.61
CA MET A 497 -15.44 36.09 42.46
C MET A 497 -16.64 35.16 42.25
N LEU A 498 -17.62 35.35 43.13
CA LEU A 498 -19.03 35.03 42.91
C LEU A 498 -19.77 36.25 43.46
N VAL A 499 -20.09 37.21 42.59
CA VAL A 499 -21.16 38.19 42.83
C VAL A 499 -21.96 38.34 41.55
N GLU A 500 -23.25 38.16 41.75
CA GLU A 500 -24.37 38.00 40.85
C GLU A 500 -25.19 39.32 40.90
N GLY A 501 -25.71 39.76 39.75
CA GLY A 501 -26.93 40.58 39.66
C GLY A 501 -26.80 42.07 39.30
N GLU A 502 -26.98 42.41 38.02
CA GLU A 502 -28.03 43.35 37.58
C GLU A 502 -28.43 43.03 36.11
N VAL A 503 -29.73 43.08 35.83
CA VAL A 503 -30.46 42.36 34.76
C VAL A 503 -31.08 43.32 33.72
N GLY A 504 -31.14 42.87 32.45
CA GLY A 504 -32.05 43.30 31.38
C GLY A 504 -31.38 43.26 30.00
N ASP A 505 -31.76 42.46 28.99
CA ASP A 505 -32.93 41.63 28.70
C ASP A 505 -32.51 40.45 27.82
N ASN A 506 -33.08 39.27 28.07
CA ASN A 506 -32.96 38.01 27.33
C ASN A 506 -34.28 37.78 26.52
N PRO A 507 -34.40 36.77 25.63
CA PRO A 507 -34.67 35.39 26.08
C PRO A 507 -33.77 34.36 25.34
N ASP A 508 -33.01 33.56 26.08
CA ASP A 508 -33.36 32.19 26.52
C ASP A 508 -33.34 31.15 25.38
N GLY A 509 -32.60 30.04 25.46
CA GLY A 509 -31.72 29.57 26.54
C GLY A 509 -31.21 28.13 26.35
N MET A 510 -30.16 27.84 27.12
CA MET A 510 -29.85 26.58 27.84
C MET A 510 -29.46 25.29 27.07
N MET A 511 -28.20 24.83 27.19
CA MET A 511 -27.79 23.77 28.16
C MET A 511 -26.35 23.26 27.95
N MET A 512 -25.68 22.98 29.08
CA MET A 512 -24.45 22.17 29.22
C MET A 512 -24.77 20.68 29.17
N GLY A 513 -23.77 19.85 28.84
CA GLY A 513 -23.83 18.41 29.15
C GLY A 513 -22.69 17.59 28.54
N GLU A 514 -21.60 17.42 29.29
CA GLU A 514 -20.76 16.21 29.22
C GLU A 514 -21.55 15.09 29.90
N GLY A 515 -21.74 13.95 29.23
CA GLY A 515 -22.65 12.90 29.71
C GLY A 515 -22.42 11.54 29.07
N GLN A 516 -21.79 10.69 29.87
CA GLN A 516 -21.49 9.27 29.73
C GLN A 516 -22.76 8.38 29.75
N GLU A 517 -22.71 7.27 28.98
CA GLU A 517 -23.42 5.97 29.09
C GLU A 517 -24.94 5.87 29.33
N GLY A 518 -25.56 4.81 28.78
CA GLY A 518 -26.74 4.21 29.42
C GLY A 518 -27.76 3.55 28.49
N GLN A 519 -27.87 2.23 28.63
CA GLN A 519 -28.97 1.37 28.16
C GLN A 519 -30.33 1.76 28.78
N GLY A 520 -31.44 1.37 28.13
CA GLY A 520 -32.74 1.31 28.80
C GLY A 520 -33.94 1.25 27.85
N GLU A 521 -34.66 0.14 27.92
CA GLU A 521 -35.90 -0.22 27.22
C GLU A 521 -37.09 0.72 27.51
N GLY A 522 -38.13 0.67 26.67
CA GLY A 522 -39.46 1.13 27.08
C GLY A 522 -40.43 1.48 25.94
N GLU A 523 -41.44 0.64 25.79
CA GLU A 523 -42.62 0.71 24.90
C GLU A 523 -43.41 2.03 24.96
N GLY A 524 -44.22 2.29 23.91
CA GLY A 524 -45.33 3.24 24.02
C GLY A 524 -45.95 3.70 22.71
N ASP A 525 -47.11 3.12 22.39
CA ASP A 525 -48.01 3.34 21.24
C ASP A 525 -48.58 4.76 21.01
N GLY A 526 -49.08 4.95 19.77
CA GLY A 526 -50.19 5.86 19.44
C GLY A 526 -49.93 6.71 18.20
N GLN A 527 -50.41 6.32 17.00
CA GLN A 527 -51.71 6.71 16.39
C GLN A 527 -51.89 8.24 16.31
N GLY A 528 -52.25 8.89 15.22
CA GLY A 528 -52.79 8.57 13.89
C GLY A 528 -53.18 9.94 13.29
N GLU A 529 -53.00 10.19 12.00
CA GLU A 529 -54.05 10.43 10.98
C GLU A 529 -53.36 11.39 9.97
N GLY A 530 -53.36 11.20 8.65
CA GLY A 530 -54.38 10.58 7.82
C GLY A 530 -55.19 11.67 7.13
N GLN A 531 -54.66 12.29 6.07
CA GLN A 531 -55.54 12.83 5.03
C GLN A 531 -54.90 12.74 3.65
N SER A 532 -55.56 11.92 2.85
CA SER A 532 -55.35 11.62 1.45
C SER A 532 -56.22 12.53 0.59
N GLN A 533 -55.72 12.94 -0.58
CA GLN A 533 -56.57 13.07 -1.75
C GLN A 533 -55.76 12.77 -3.01
N ALA A 534 -56.26 11.83 -3.80
CA ALA A 534 -55.67 11.29 -5.01
C ALA A 534 -56.54 11.65 -6.22
N MET A 535 -55.93 11.95 -7.37
CA MET A 535 -56.12 11.24 -8.66
C MET A 535 -55.56 12.06 -9.83
N GLY A 536 -54.82 11.37 -10.73
CA GLY A 536 -54.55 11.85 -12.09
C GLY A 536 -53.36 11.19 -12.81
N GLN A 537 -53.59 10.01 -13.38
CA GLN A 537 -52.88 9.24 -14.45
C GLN A 537 -51.43 9.58 -14.95
N GLN A 538 -50.62 8.51 -15.02
CA GLN A 538 -49.29 8.24 -15.67
C GLN A 538 -49.17 8.56 -17.19
N PRO A 539 -47.98 8.41 -17.87
CA PRO A 539 -46.66 7.97 -17.39
C PRO A 539 -45.42 8.75 -17.92
N GLY A 540 -44.28 8.63 -17.23
CA GLY A 540 -42.95 8.68 -17.85
C GLY A 540 -41.95 9.68 -17.25
N ALA A 541 -40.80 9.13 -16.82
CA ALA A 541 -39.53 9.81 -16.55
C ALA A 541 -39.49 10.79 -15.36
N GLY A 542 -39.24 10.24 -14.16
CA GLY A 542 -38.80 11.00 -12.99
C GLY A 542 -37.29 11.29 -13.06
N VAL A 543 -36.97 12.57 -13.02
CA VAL A 543 -35.62 13.16 -12.93
C VAL A 543 -35.14 13.15 -11.48
N GLY A 544 -33.86 12.78 -11.28
CA GLY A 544 -33.01 13.21 -10.16
C GLY A 544 -31.88 12.22 -9.83
N PRO A 545 -30.72 12.67 -9.29
CA PRO A 545 -29.89 13.82 -9.60
C PRO A 545 -28.62 13.39 -10.37
N GLY A 546 -28.32 14.05 -11.48
CA GLY A 546 -27.23 13.69 -12.39
C GLY A 546 -25.83 14.01 -11.85
N ILE A 547 -24.94 13.03 -11.97
CA ILE A 547 -23.48 13.22 -12.02
C ILE A 547 -22.94 12.40 -13.19
N GLY A 548 -22.55 13.10 -14.26
CA GLY A 548 -21.40 12.73 -15.10
C GLY A 548 -21.64 11.91 -16.36
N GLU A 549 -22.45 12.39 -17.31
CA GLU A 549 -22.31 12.00 -18.73
C GLU A 549 -20.93 12.44 -19.25
N GLY A 550 -20.09 11.47 -19.57
CA GLY A 550 -18.86 11.71 -20.33
C GLY A 550 -19.21 12.09 -21.76
N SER A 551 -19.09 13.37 -22.09
CA SER A 551 -19.22 13.88 -23.45
C SER A 551 -18.08 13.35 -24.33
N VAL A 552 -18.35 12.30 -25.10
CA VAL A 552 -17.66 12.10 -26.38
C VAL A 552 -18.40 12.95 -27.40
N GLU A 553 -18.12 14.25 -27.40
CA GLU A 553 -18.66 15.14 -28.41
C GLU A 553 -17.89 14.88 -29.71
N ALA A 554 -18.55 14.15 -30.61
CA ALA A 554 -18.13 14.01 -31.99
C ALA A 554 -18.04 15.42 -32.61
N LEU A 555 -16.83 15.81 -33.00
CA LEU A 555 -16.60 17.07 -33.70
C LEU A 555 -17.14 16.98 -35.13
N GLY A 556 -18.32 17.57 -35.36
CA GLY A 556 -18.79 17.99 -36.68
C GLY A 556 -20.14 17.41 -37.09
N ASP A 557 -20.96 18.26 -37.73
CA ASP A 557 -22.20 17.85 -38.39
C ASP A 557 -21.92 16.81 -39.50
N PRO A 558 -22.69 15.71 -39.59
CA PRO A 558 -22.49 14.71 -40.62
C PRO A 558 -23.02 15.20 -41.97
N GLU A 559 -22.14 15.69 -42.84
CA GLU A 559 -22.43 15.72 -44.27
C GLU A 559 -22.22 14.31 -44.85
N ARG A 560 -23.32 13.68 -45.29
CA ARG A 560 -23.29 12.39 -46.00
C ARG A 560 -22.68 12.62 -47.38
N THR A 561 -21.45 12.19 -47.57
CA THR A 561 -20.87 12.00 -48.91
C THR A 561 -20.92 10.51 -49.25
N ASP A 562 -21.55 10.18 -50.38
CA ASP A 562 -21.65 8.81 -50.87
C ASP A 562 -20.29 8.37 -51.42
N VAL A 563 -19.59 7.48 -50.70
CA VAL A 563 -18.30 6.93 -51.12
C VAL A 563 -18.24 5.45 -50.81
N ASP A 564 -17.98 4.64 -51.84
CA ASP A 564 -17.69 3.21 -51.70
C ASP A 564 -16.37 3.01 -50.95
N VAL A 565 -16.45 2.46 -49.74
CA VAL A 565 -15.29 2.12 -48.91
C VAL A 565 -15.10 0.61 -48.84
N ASN A 566 -13.96 0.14 -49.33
CA ASN A 566 -13.49 -1.22 -49.08
C ASN A 566 -12.94 -1.29 -47.65
N ASN A 567 -13.68 -1.96 -46.77
CA ASN A 567 -13.25 -2.25 -45.41
C ASN A 567 -12.29 -3.44 -45.40
N GLU A 568 -11.01 -3.18 -45.13
CA GLU A 568 -10.06 -4.21 -44.74
C GLU A 568 -9.96 -4.24 -43.21
N ARG A 569 -10.36 -5.35 -42.60
CA ARG A 569 -10.44 -5.52 -41.15
C ARG A 569 -9.11 -6.05 -40.64
N VAL A 570 -8.40 -5.25 -39.86
CA VAL A 570 -7.22 -5.69 -39.12
C VAL A 570 -7.66 -6.07 -37.71
N ASP A 571 -7.49 -7.34 -37.34
CA ASP A 571 -7.87 -7.84 -36.01
C ASP A 571 -6.84 -7.41 -34.95
N ALA A 572 -7.22 -6.42 -34.14
CA ALA A 572 -6.60 -6.23 -32.84
C ALA A 572 -7.17 -7.28 -31.88
N GLN A 573 -6.33 -8.20 -31.38
CA GLN A 573 -6.72 -9.10 -30.30
C GLN A 573 -6.88 -8.32 -28.99
N GLN A 574 -8.12 -7.88 -28.76
CA GLN A 574 -8.61 -7.33 -27.50
C GLN A 574 -8.92 -8.49 -26.54
N GLY A 575 -8.31 -8.50 -25.35
CA GLY A 575 -8.58 -9.49 -24.31
C GLY A 575 -10.06 -9.44 -23.90
N LYS A 576 -10.78 -10.54 -24.07
CA LYS A 576 -12.23 -10.67 -23.83
C LYS A 576 -12.58 -10.85 -22.34
N GLY A 577 -12.27 -9.89 -21.49
CA GLY A 577 -12.72 -9.91 -20.10
C GLY A 577 -13.04 -8.51 -19.59
N GLN A 578 -14.25 -8.30 -19.09
CA GLN A 578 -14.58 -7.11 -18.30
C GLN A 578 -13.56 -7.01 -17.17
N THR A 579 -13.03 -5.81 -16.95
CA THR A 579 -12.06 -5.61 -15.88
C THR A 579 -12.77 -5.70 -14.52
N ARG A 580 -12.06 -6.08 -13.45
CA ARG A 580 -12.67 -6.19 -12.10
C ARG A 580 -13.34 -4.89 -11.66
N ALA A 581 -12.77 -3.75 -12.02
CA ALA A 581 -13.32 -2.43 -11.75
C ALA A 581 -14.66 -2.21 -12.47
N GLU A 582 -14.74 -2.61 -13.75
CA GLU A 582 -15.94 -2.52 -14.58
C GLU A 582 -17.07 -3.44 -14.08
N VAL A 583 -16.74 -4.62 -13.58
CA VAL A 583 -17.72 -5.55 -12.96
C VAL A 583 -18.29 -4.99 -11.66
N ILE A 584 -17.46 -4.36 -10.81
CA ILE A 584 -17.90 -3.73 -9.55
C ILE A 584 -18.77 -2.51 -9.82
N GLU A 585 -18.38 -1.69 -10.81
CA GLU A 585 -19.14 -0.52 -11.24
C GLU A 585 -20.51 -0.93 -11.79
N THR A 586 -20.57 -1.93 -12.68
CA THR A 586 -21.82 -2.46 -13.23
C THR A 586 -22.75 -3.01 -12.14
N ALA A 587 -22.20 -3.77 -11.19
CA ALA A 587 -22.98 -4.32 -10.07
C ALA A 587 -23.51 -3.27 -9.09
N SER A 588 -22.82 -2.13 -8.95
CA SER A 588 -23.29 -1.01 -8.14
C SER A 588 -24.49 -0.28 -8.78
N GLN A 589 -24.62 -0.36 -10.10
CA GLN A 589 -25.70 0.26 -10.88
C GLN A 589 -26.90 -0.67 -11.06
N GLU A 590 -26.65 -1.95 -11.35
CA GLU A 590 -27.69 -2.95 -11.68
C GLU A 590 -28.11 -3.82 -10.48
N GLY A 591 -27.46 -3.62 -9.33
CA GLY A 591 -27.66 -4.41 -8.12
C GLY A 591 -26.68 -5.58 -8.01
N PHE A 592 -26.32 -5.95 -6.78
CA PHE A 592 -25.29 -6.94 -6.47
C PHE A 592 -25.66 -8.40 -6.84
N ALA A 593 -26.69 -8.62 -7.65
CA ALA A 593 -27.23 -9.96 -7.96
C ALA A 593 -26.63 -10.61 -9.23
N THR A 594 -25.72 -9.94 -9.94
CA THR A 594 -25.18 -10.45 -11.22
C THR A 594 -24.16 -11.60 -11.03
N GLU A 595 -24.14 -12.58 -11.93
CA GLU A 595 -23.19 -13.71 -11.86
C GLU A 595 -21.72 -13.26 -11.91
N SER A 596 -21.42 -12.22 -12.70
CA SER A 596 -20.09 -11.63 -12.79
C SER A 596 -19.65 -11.01 -11.46
N TYR A 597 -20.55 -10.33 -10.75
CA TYR A 597 -20.30 -9.81 -9.41
C TYR A 597 -20.19 -10.91 -8.35
N LYS A 598 -21.03 -11.95 -8.40
CA LYS A 598 -20.93 -13.12 -7.50
C LYS A 598 -19.52 -13.72 -7.54
N LYS A 599 -18.89 -13.77 -8.72
CA LYS A 599 -17.51 -14.24 -8.90
C LYS A 599 -16.48 -13.30 -8.27
N VAL A 600 -16.59 -11.99 -8.48
CA VAL A 600 -15.68 -11.00 -7.87
C VAL A 600 -15.86 -10.94 -6.35
N TYR A 601 -17.09 -10.97 -5.86
CA TYR A 601 -17.40 -11.01 -4.43
C TYR A 601 -16.81 -12.26 -3.77
N ARG A 602 -16.84 -13.43 -4.42
CA ARG A 602 -16.20 -14.65 -3.90
C ARG A 602 -14.69 -14.50 -3.75
N ASP A 603 -14.03 -13.90 -4.74
CA ASP A 603 -12.58 -13.66 -4.73
C ASP A 603 -12.17 -12.62 -3.65
N TYR A 604 -13.01 -11.61 -3.40
CA TYR A 604 -12.76 -10.61 -2.35
C TYR A 604 -13.16 -11.08 -0.95
N LYS A 605 -14.16 -11.94 -0.83
CA LYS A 605 -14.62 -12.48 0.47
C LYS A 605 -13.55 -13.33 1.12
N SER A 606 -12.82 -14.17 0.37
CA SER A 606 -11.72 -14.97 0.93
C SER A 606 -10.58 -14.07 1.44
N PHE A 607 -10.22 -13.03 0.68
CA PHE A 607 -9.20 -12.06 1.08
C PHE A 607 -9.62 -11.25 2.31
N ALA A 608 -10.85 -10.75 2.33
CA ALA A 608 -11.37 -9.99 3.46
C ALA A 608 -11.59 -10.84 4.72
N GLN A 609 -11.94 -12.12 4.56
CA GLN A 609 -12.06 -13.05 5.67
C GLN A 609 -10.69 -13.40 6.25
N SER A 610 -9.69 -13.61 5.39
CA SER A 610 -8.28 -13.74 5.82
C SER A 610 -7.76 -12.48 6.54
N ALA A 611 -8.13 -11.27 6.10
CA ALA A 611 -7.74 -10.01 6.75
C ALA A 611 -8.54 -9.69 8.03
N MET A 612 -9.68 -10.35 8.24
CA MET A 612 -10.49 -10.26 9.48
C MET A 612 -10.09 -11.29 10.52
N ASP A 613 -9.64 -12.45 10.06
CA ASP A 613 -9.16 -13.57 10.85
C ASP A 613 -7.67 -13.40 11.19
N SER A 614 -6.93 -12.58 10.42
CA SER A 614 -5.61 -12.04 10.80
C SER A 614 -5.74 -10.91 11.82
N ASP A 615 -4.73 -10.75 12.67
CA ASP A 615 -4.68 -9.70 13.70
C ASP A 615 -4.41 -8.28 13.14
N GLU A 616 -4.45 -8.10 11.82
CA GLU A 616 -4.18 -6.83 11.15
C GLU A 616 -5.26 -5.76 11.40
N LEU A 617 -6.49 -6.17 11.75
CA LEU A 617 -7.59 -5.23 12.03
C LEU A 617 -7.92 -5.18 13.53
N PRO A 618 -7.95 -3.98 14.16
CA PRO A 618 -8.46 -3.82 15.53
C PRO A 618 -9.93 -4.25 15.64
N GLU A 619 -10.35 -4.84 16.78
CA GLU A 619 -11.70 -5.42 16.96
C GLU A 619 -12.86 -4.46 16.59
N GLY A 620 -12.72 -3.17 16.91
CA GLY A 620 -13.71 -2.14 16.57
C GLY A 620 -13.88 -1.91 15.06
N GLN A 621 -12.86 -2.21 14.25
CA GLN A 621 -12.91 -2.12 12.79
C GLN A 621 -13.40 -3.43 12.15
N ARG A 622 -13.08 -4.60 12.73
CA ARG A 622 -13.58 -5.91 12.27
C ARG A 622 -15.11 -5.91 12.16
N THR A 623 -15.80 -5.33 13.14
CA THR A 623 -17.27 -5.22 13.14
C THR A 623 -17.82 -4.34 12.01
N ARG A 624 -17.14 -3.24 11.67
CA ARG A 624 -17.55 -2.34 10.56
C ARG A 624 -17.34 -2.99 9.22
N VAL A 625 -16.21 -3.66 9.03
CA VAL A 625 -15.91 -4.38 7.79
C VAL A 625 -16.87 -5.57 7.63
N LYS A 626 -17.20 -6.31 8.72
CA LYS A 626 -18.22 -7.39 8.70
C LYS A 626 -19.60 -6.86 8.29
N ARG A 627 -19.99 -5.69 8.80
CA ARG A 627 -21.25 -5.03 8.44
C ARG A 627 -21.24 -4.59 6.97
N TYR A 628 -20.12 -4.06 6.47
CA TYR A 628 -19.95 -3.67 5.07
C TYR A 628 -20.08 -4.87 4.11
N PHE A 629 -19.37 -5.97 4.37
CA PHE A 629 -19.46 -7.18 3.54
C PHE A 629 -20.85 -7.81 3.55
N ARG A 630 -21.56 -7.74 4.68
CA ARG A 630 -22.97 -8.17 4.74
C ARG A 630 -23.89 -7.29 3.89
N MET A 631 -23.59 -5.99 3.74
CA MET A 631 -24.39 -5.07 2.91
C MET A 631 -24.17 -5.25 1.41
N VAL A 632 -22.97 -5.64 0.99
CA VAL A 632 -22.62 -5.85 -0.43
C VAL A 632 -22.66 -7.32 -0.84
N GLN A 633 -23.15 -8.19 0.05
CA GLN A 633 -23.36 -9.60 -0.28
C GLN A 633 -24.37 -9.71 -1.42
N PRO A 634 -24.09 -10.52 -2.46
CA PRO A 634 -25.06 -10.76 -3.52
C PRO A 634 -26.35 -11.30 -2.94
N GLN A 635 -27.46 -10.62 -3.21
CA GLN A 635 -28.80 -11.08 -2.88
C GLN A 635 -29.31 -11.95 -4.02
N ASP A 636 -30.03 -13.03 -3.69
CA ASP A 636 -30.60 -13.96 -4.67
C ASP A 636 -31.88 -13.45 -5.32
#